data_AF-A0ABD5PA82-F1
#
_entry.id   AF-A0ABD5PA82-F1
#
_cell.length_a   1.000
_cell.length_b   1.000
_cell.length_c   1.000
_cell.angle_alpha   90.00
_cell.angle_beta   90.00
_cell.angle_gamma   90.00
#
_symmetry.space_group_name_H-M   'P 1'
#
loop_
_entity.id
_entity.type
_entity.pdbx_description
1 polymer ?
#
loop_
_entity_poly.entity_id
_entity_poly.type
_entity_poly.pdbx_seq_one_letter_code
_entity_poly.pdbx_strand_id
1 'polypeptide(L)'
;MGWPWRTLARFFGQLRADLGRRRTALAWAVIIGWGLLVCVFHFGGLAYGVYVAVPWWDLLTHSMGGAGVAAILYAGFCRPVRSVRAPLWLVPALFAIGAGFEVYEYLFKDFWWHWSVEFYVEDTVVDLVLDTAGAAVVLLGHVVLRRFVGGTADDAVDAGPATESTPSPAPEPASDGGVSRSSRER
;
A
#
# COMPACT_ATOMS: atom_id res chain seq x y z
N MET A 1 19.45 21.16 -3.61
CA MET A 1 18.72 20.18 -4.45
C MET A 1 17.23 20.44 -4.35
N GLY A 2 16.59 20.72 -5.49
CA GLY A 2 15.16 21.01 -5.58
C GLY A 2 14.27 19.86 -5.12
N TRP A 3 12.99 20.17 -4.95
CA TRP A 3 11.93 19.25 -4.53
C TRP A 3 11.83 17.94 -5.35
N PRO A 4 11.88 17.92 -6.71
CA PRO A 4 11.73 16.67 -7.47
C PRO A 4 12.85 15.66 -7.22
N TRP A 5 14.09 16.14 -7.05
CA TRP A 5 15.24 15.26 -6.84
C TRP A 5 15.22 14.55 -5.49
N ARG A 6 14.63 15.17 -4.46
CA ARG A 6 14.47 14.54 -3.15
C ARG A 6 13.44 13.41 -3.20
N THR A 7 12.35 13.60 -3.93
CA THR A 7 11.31 12.58 -4.11
C THR A 7 11.85 11.38 -4.88
N LEU A 8 12.59 11.62 -5.97
CA LEU A 8 13.23 10.55 -6.73
C LEU A 8 14.29 9.82 -5.89
N ALA A 9 15.15 10.53 -5.17
CA ALA A 9 16.13 9.90 -4.29
C ALA A 9 15.48 9.01 -3.21
N ARG A 10 14.35 9.44 -2.64
CA ARG A 10 13.57 8.63 -1.70
C ARG A 10 13.03 7.36 -2.35
N PHE A 11 12.43 7.48 -3.54
CA PHE A 11 11.91 6.34 -4.28
C PHE A 11 13.01 5.30 -4.57
N PHE A 12 14.15 5.73 -5.13
CA PHE A 12 15.25 4.82 -5.45
C PHE A 12 15.91 4.23 -4.20
N GLY A 13 16.01 5.01 -3.12
CA GLY A 13 16.46 4.51 -1.83
C GLY A 13 15.56 3.39 -1.30
N GLN A 14 14.25 3.59 -1.36
CA GLN A 14 13.24 2.60 -0.95
C GLN A 14 13.28 1.35 -1.84
N LEU A 15 13.33 1.52 -3.16
CA LEU A 15 13.44 0.41 -4.12
C LEU A 15 14.68 -0.44 -3.84
N ARG A 16 15.86 0.19 -3.68
CA ARG A 16 17.11 -0.52 -3.36
C ARG A 16 17.00 -1.29 -2.05
N ALA A 17 16.40 -0.70 -1.01
CA ALA A 17 16.18 -1.36 0.26
C ALA A 17 15.22 -2.56 0.14
N ASP A 18 14.20 -2.46 -0.72
CA ASP A 18 13.22 -3.52 -0.96
C ASP A 18 13.79 -4.67 -1.80
N LEU A 19 14.68 -4.41 -2.75
CA LEU A 19 15.34 -5.47 -3.51
C LEU A 19 16.27 -6.32 -2.64
N GLY A 20 16.74 -5.79 -1.50
CA GLY A 20 17.54 -6.53 -0.52
C GLY A 20 16.75 -7.57 0.29
N ARG A 21 15.41 -7.59 0.21
CA ARG A 21 14.56 -8.54 0.95
C ARG A 21 13.69 -9.36 0.00
N ARG A 22 13.76 -10.69 0.09
CA ARG A 22 13.06 -11.62 -0.83
C ARG A 22 11.57 -11.32 -1.03
N ARG A 23 10.83 -11.05 0.05
CA ARG A 23 9.37 -10.78 -0.02
C ARG A 23 9.05 -9.49 -0.76
N THR A 24 9.81 -8.43 -0.53
CA THR A 24 9.58 -7.14 -1.20
C THR A 24 10.14 -7.12 -2.61
N ALA A 25 11.22 -7.86 -2.87
CA ALA A 25 11.70 -8.12 -4.23
C ALA A 25 10.66 -8.89 -5.07
N LEU A 26 10.00 -9.91 -4.52
CA LEU A 26 8.89 -10.61 -5.18
C LEU A 26 7.74 -9.66 -5.49
N ALA A 27 7.37 -8.78 -4.56
CA ALA A 27 6.33 -7.79 -4.80
C ALA A 27 6.68 -6.86 -5.97
N TRP A 28 7.92 -6.38 -6.05
CA TRP A 28 8.40 -5.61 -7.20
C TRP A 28 8.39 -6.42 -8.50
N ALA A 29 8.76 -7.70 -8.47
CA ALA A 29 8.68 -8.57 -9.64
C ALA A 29 7.23 -8.73 -10.13
N VAL A 30 6.26 -8.88 -9.22
CA VAL A 30 4.83 -8.92 -9.55
C VAL A 30 4.36 -7.60 -10.15
N ILE A 31 4.76 -6.46 -9.57
CA ILE A 31 4.42 -5.12 -10.10
C ILE A 31 4.98 -4.94 -11.52
N ILE A 32 6.24 -5.33 -11.75
CA ILE A 32 6.86 -5.27 -13.08
C ILE A 32 6.14 -6.19 -14.05
N GLY A 33 5.87 -7.43 -13.67
CA GLY A 33 5.13 -8.39 -14.51
C GLY A 33 3.73 -7.89 -14.86
N TRP A 34 3.04 -7.26 -13.90
CA TRP A 34 1.75 -6.60 -14.15
C TRP A 34 1.88 -5.47 -15.15
N GLY A 35 2.86 -4.57 -14.98
CA GLY A 35 3.10 -3.48 -15.92
C GLY A 35 3.37 -3.99 -17.34
N LEU A 36 4.18 -5.04 -17.48
CA LEU A 36 4.42 -5.69 -18.77
C LEU A 36 3.13 -6.26 -19.38
N LEU A 37 2.29 -6.89 -18.57
CA LEU A 37 0.99 -7.40 -19.01
C LEU A 37 0.08 -6.26 -19.50
N VAL A 38 0.00 -5.15 -18.76
CA VAL A 38 -0.76 -3.95 -19.19
C VAL A 38 -0.24 -3.43 -20.52
N CYS A 39 1.09 -3.33 -20.70
CA CYS A 39 1.68 -2.92 -21.97
C CYS A 39 1.28 -3.86 -23.11
N VAL A 40 1.32 -5.18 -22.90
CA VAL A 40 0.90 -6.15 -23.91
C VAL A 40 -0.58 -5.97 -24.26
N PHE A 41 -1.45 -5.75 -23.28
CA PHE A 41 -2.88 -5.54 -23.52
C PHE A 41 -3.16 -4.23 -24.27
N HIS A 42 -2.52 -3.13 -23.86
CA HIS A 42 -2.71 -1.83 -24.49
C HIS A 42 -2.16 -1.82 -25.93
N PHE A 43 -0.88 -2.14 -26.11
CA PHE A 43 -0.26 -2.13 -27.45
C PHE A 43 -0.79 -3.24 -28.36
N GLY A 44 -1.07 -4.42 -27.80
CA GLY A 44 -1.75 -5.48 -28.54
C GLY A 44 -3.15 -5.08 -28.95
N GLY A 45 -3.92 -4.45 -28.05
CA GLY A 45 -5.25 -3.95 -28.34
C GLY A 45 -5.25 -2.95 -29.50
N LEU A 46 -4.28 -2.03 -29.52
CA LEU A 46 -4.09 -1.08 -30.62
C LEU A 46 -3.69 -1.80 -31.93
N ALA A 47 -2.71 -2.71 -31.87
CA ALA A 47 -2.18 -3.40 -33.05
C ALA A 47 -3.22 -4.30 -33.74
N TYR A 48 -4.14 -4.89 -32.97
CA TYR A 48 -5.17 -5.82 -33.47
C TYR A 48 -6.56 -5.21 -33.55
N GLY A 49 -6.72 -3.90 -33.32
CA GLY A 49 -8.02 -3.20 -33.40
C GLY A 49 -9.03 -3.63 -32.33
N VAL A 50 -8.56 -4.16 -31.20
CA VAL A 50 -9.43 -4.68 -30.12
C VAL A 50 -10.23 -3.57 -29.46
N TYR A 51 -9.67 -2.36 -29.35
CA TYR A 51 -10.37 -1.18 -28.82
C TYR A 51 -11.67 -0.85 -29.58
N VAL A 52 -11.71 -1.15 -30.88
CA VAL A 52 -12.91 -0.95 -31.71
C VAL A 52 -13.87 -2.16 -31.60
N ALA A 53 -13.32 -3.36 -31.45
CA ALA A 53 -14.10 -4.60 -31.47
C ALA A 53 -14.71 -4.98 -30.11
N VAL A 54 -14.10 -4.56 -29.00
CA VAL A 54 -14.45 -4.97 -27.64
C VAL A 54 -14.65 -3.72 -26.76
N PRO A 55 -15.90 -3.26 -26.56
CA PRO A 55 -16.17 -1.97 -25.92
C PRO A 55 -15.68 -1.81 -24.48
N TRP A 56 -15.48 -2.90 -23.75
CA TRP A 56 -14.97 -2.87 -22.37
C TRP A 56 -13.44 -3.00 -22.29
N TRP A 57 -12.76 -3.21 -23.42
CA TRP A 57 -11.31 -3.40 -23.44
C TRP A 57 -10.56 -2.19 -22.90
N ASP A 58 -11.03 -1.02 -23.30
CA ASP A 58 -10.49 0.25 -22.87
C ASP A 58 -10.56 0.42 -21.34
N LEU A 59 -11.77 0.26 -20.79
CA LEU A 59 -12.05 0.23 -19.35
C LEU A 59 -11.16 -0.78 -18.60
N LEU A 60 -10.93 -1.97 -19.17
CA LEU A 60 -10.03 -2.95 -18.58
C LEU A 60 -8.60 -2.40 -18.52
N THR A 61 -8.09 -1.85 -19.63
CA THR A 61 -6.71 -1.36 -19.69
C THR A 61 -6.47 -0.16 -18.78
N HIS A 62 -7.43 0.76 -18.64
CA HIS A 62 -7.38 1.86 -17.66
C HIS A 62 -7.41 1.33 -16.23
N SER A 63 -8.33 0.42 -15.91
CA SER A 63 -8.39 -0.21 -14.59
C SER A 63 -7.08 -0.92 -14.21
N MET A 64 -6.49 -1.68 -15.15
CA MET A 64 -5.22 -2.38 -14.94
C MET A 64 -4.05 -1.40 -14.81
N GLY A 65 -4.02 -0.35 -15.62
CA GLY A 65 -3.02 0.73 -15.58
C GLY A 65 -3.05 1.46 -14.25
N GLY A 66 -4.21 1.96 -13.85
CA GLY A 66 -4.43 2.61 -12.55
C GLY A 66 -3.99 1.75 -11.37
N ALA A 67 -4.35 0.46 -11.35
CA ALA A 67 -3.92 -0.47 -10.32
C ALA A 67 -2.39 -0.65 -10.28
N GLY A 68 -1.74 -0.72 -11.44
CA GLY A 68 -0.28 -0.81 -11.57
C GLY A 68 0.44 0.43 -11.04
N VAL A 69 -0.01 1.62 -11.45
CA VAL A 69 0.54 2.90 -10.97
C VAL A 69 0.33 3.03 -9.46
N ALA A 70 -0.86 2.67 -8.96
CA ALA A 70 -1.16 2.69 -7.53
C ALA A 70 -0.20 1.79 -6.75
N ALA A 71 0.09 0.59 -7.26
CA ALA A 71 1.01 -0.35 -6.63
C ALA A 71 2.46 0.19 -6.62
N ILE A 72 2.92 0.84 -7.69
CA ILE A 72 4.24 1.49 -7.76
C ILE A 72 4.34 2.61 -6.72
N LEU A 73 3.35 3.51 -6.69
CA LEU A 73 3.33 4.63 -5.76
C LEU A 73 3.29 4.14 -4.30
N TYR A 74 2.47 3.14 -4.03
CA TYR A 74 2.36 2.53 -2.71
C TYR A 74 3.68 1.88 -2.28
N ALA A 75 4.29 1.05 -3.14
CA ALA A 75 5.55 0.38 -2.83
C ALA A 75 6.72 1.37 -2.67
N GLY A 76 6.77 2.41 -3.50
CA GLY A 76 7.85 3.39 -3.52
C GLY A 76 7.78 4.47 -2.44
N PHE A 77 6.58 4.81 -1.95
CA PHE A 77 6.38 5.97 -1.06
C PHE A 77 5.63 5.68 0.24
N CYS A 78 4.89 4.57 0.38
CA CYS A 78 4.04 4.32 1.56
C CYS A 78 4.67 3.40 2.63
N ARG A 79 5.90 2.91 2.48
CA ARG A 79 6.57 2.09 3.49
C ARG A 79 7.39 2.96 4.45
N PRO A 80 6.89 3.18 5.68
CA PRO A 80 7.17 2.23 6.75
C PRO A 80 5.90 1.73 7.47
N VAL A 81 5.94 0.46 7.87
CA VAL A 81 4.89 -0.43 8.44
C VAL A 81 4.19 0.09 9.72
N ARG A 82 4.39 1.34 10.14
CA ARG A 82 3.84 1.93 11.37
C ARG A 82 2.75 2.98 11.18
N SER A 83 2.49 3.46 9.96
CA SER A 83 1.40 4.43 9.76
C SER A 83 0.05 3.72 9.64
N VAL A 84 -0.86 4.01 10.58
CA VAL A 84 -2.25 3.52 10.59
C VAL A 84 -3.12 4.25 9.56
N ARG A 85 -2.64 5.36 9.00
CA ARG A 85 -3.42 6.16 8.04
C ARG A 85 -3.28 5.58 6.64
N ALA A 86 -4.43 5.25 6.04
CA ALA A 86 -4.52 4.95 4.62
C ALA A 86 -3.87 6.09 3.82
N PRO A 87 -3.03 5.79 2.80
CA PRO A 87 -2.39 6.81 1.98
C PRO A 87 -3.40 7.47 1.05
N LEU A 88 -4.28 8.30 1.60
CA LEU A 88 -5.34 9.01 0.86
C LEU A 88 -4.77 9.93 -0.24
N TRP A 89 -3.49 10.31 -0.14
CA TRP A 89 -2.79 11.06 -1.18
C TRP A 89 -2.66 10.28 -2.50
N LEU A 90 -2.80 8.95 -2.51
CA LEU A 90 -2.77 8.15 -3.73
C LEU A 90 -3.87 8.55 -4.70
N VAL A 91 -5.07 8.88 -4.19
CA VAL A 91 -6.23 9.24 -5.02
C VAL A 91 -5.94 10.46 -5.90
N PRO A 92 -5.60 11.65 -5.34
CA PRO A 92 -5.27 12.80 -6.18
C PRO A 92 -3.98 12.61 -6.99
N ALA A 93 -3.03 11.79 -6.54
CA ALA A 93 -1.83 11.49 -7.33
C ALA A 93 -2.16 10.66 -8.58
N LEU A 94 -3.01 9.64 -8.45
CA LEU A 94 -3.47 8.81 -9.56
C LEU A 94 -4.31 9.61 -10.54
N PHE A 95 -5.25 10.41 -10.04
CA PHE A 95 -6.04 11.32 -10.88
C PHE A 95 -5.14 12.25 -11.70
N ALA A 96 -4.12 12.86 -11.07
CA ALA A 96 -3.19 13.74 -11.77
C ALA A 96 -2.32 13.01 -12.82
N ILE A 97 -1.92 11.77 -12.54
CA ILE A 97 -1.17 10.95 -13.51
C ILE A 97 -2.08 10.55 -14.67
N GLY A 98 -3.29 10.05 -14.41
CA GLY A 98 -4.29 9.71 -15.42
C GLY A 98 -4.61 10.91 -16.29
N ALA A 99 -4.85 12.09 -15.71
CA ALA A 99 -5.09 13.32 -16.47
C ALA A 99 -3.90 13.71 -17.36
N GLY A 100 -2.67 13.43 -16.92
CA GLY A 100 -1.49 13.59 -17.74
C GLY A 100 -1.45 12.62 -18.94
N PHE A 101 -1.91 11.38 -18.75
CA PHE A 101 -2.06 10.40 -19.83
C PHE A 101 -3.14 10.80 -20.83
N GLU A 102 -4.30 11.25 -20.37
CA GLU A 102 -5.38 11.75 -21.23
C GLU A 102 -4.92 12.92 -22.11
N VAL A 103 -4.18 13.88 -21.53
CA VAL A 103 -3.58 14.98 -22.28
C VAL A 103 -2.55 14.48 -23.29
N TYR A 104 -1.74 13.49 -22.92
CA TYR A 104 -0.81 12.86 -23.85
C TYR A 104 -1.54 12.19 -25.02
N GLU A 105 -2.62 11.46 -24.75
CA GLU A 105 -3.43 10.79 -25.77
C GLU A 105 -4.02 11.81 -26.75
N TYR A 106 -4.62 12.87 -26.22
CA TYR A 106 -5.15 13.98 -27.01
C TYR A 106 -4.09 14.60 -27.93
N LEU A 107 -2.87 14.81 -27.44
CA LEU A 107 -1.83 15.50 -28.20
C LEU A 107 -1.13 14.61 -29.24
N PHE A 108 -1.07 13.30 -29.02
CA PHE A 108 -0.14 12.42 -29.77
C PHE A 108 -0.80 11.20 -30.43
N LYS A 109 -2.08 10.93 -30.18
CA LYS A 109 -2.80 9.84 -30.84
C LYS A 109 -3.75 10.39 -31.90
N ASP A 110 -3.89 9.70 -33.02
CA ASP A 110 -4.75 10.16 -34.13
C ASP A 110 -6.17 9.56 -34.07
N PHE A 111 -6.43 8.64 -33.14
CA PHE A 111 -7.68 7.89 -33.12
C PHE A 111 -8.87 8.70 -32.60
N TRP A 112 -8.69 9.81 -31.89
CA TRP A 112 -9.82 10.61 -31.37
C TRP A 112 -10.37 11.63 -32.40
N TRP A 113 -9.70 11.86 -33.53
CA TRP A 113 -10.07 12.92 -34.49
C TRP A 113 -11.45 12.76 -35.14
N HIS A 114 -12.02 11.56 -35.09
CA HIS A 114 -13.35 11.28 -35.61
C HIS A 114 -14.44 11.36 -34.53
N TRP A 115 -14.08 11.61 -33.27
CA TRP A 115 -15.01 11.72 -32.15
C TRP A 115 -15.53 13.14 -32.00
N SER A 116 -16.75 13.27 -31.48
CA SER A 116 -17.21 14.55 -30.98
C SER A 116 -16.42 14.93 -29.71
N VAL A 117 -16.26 16.23 -29.46
CA VAL A 117 -15.64 16.72 -28.22
C VAL A 117 -16.40 16.21 -26.99
N GLU A 118 -17.73 16.11 -27.08
CA GLU A 118 -18.57 15.58 -26.01
C GLU A 118 -18.24 14.12 -25.69
N PHE A 119 -18.12 13.26 -26.71
CA PHE A 119 -17.79 11.86 -26.53
C PHE A 119 -16.39 11.68 -25.93
N TYR A 120 -15.40 12.45 -26.44
CA TYR A 120 -14.05 12.45 -25.88
C TYR A 120 -14.02 12.84 -24.40
N VAL A 121 -14.75 13.90 -24.02
CA VAL A 121 -14.81 14.33 -22.61
C VAL A 121 -15.47 13.27 -21.73
N GLU A 122 -16.54 12.63 -22.20
CA GLU A 122 -17.20 11.54 -21.45
C GLU A 122 -16.23 10.38 -21.20
N ASP A 123 -15.55 9.92 -22.24
CA ASP A 123 -14.54 8.85 -22.21
C ASP A 123 -13.41 9.18 -21.21
N THR A 124 -12.78 10.35 -21.38
CA THR A 124 -11.74 10.84 -20.46
C THR A 124 -12.20 10.89 -19.00
N VAL A 125 -13.45 11.29 -18.71
CA VAL A 125 -13.95 11.28 -17.33
C VAL A 125 -14.07 9.86 -16.80
N VAL A 126 -14.56 8.92 -17.61
CA VAL A 126 -14.67 7.50 -17.24
C VAL A 126 -13.28 6.92 -16.98
N ASP A 127 -12.31 7.21 -17.83
CA ASP A 127 -10.94 6.74 -17.70
C ASP A 127 -10.26 7.25 -16.44
N LEU A 128 -10.42 8.54 -16.13
CA LEU A 128 -9.94 9.12 -14.87
C LEU A 128 -10.55 8.44 -13.64
N VAL A 129 -11.82 8.08 -13.69
CA VAL A 129 -12.49 7.34 -12.61
C VAL A 129 -11.88 5.94 -12.49
N LEU A 130 -11.65 5.24 -13.60
CA LEU A 130 -11.14 3.88 -13.61
C LEU A 130 -9.67 3.82 -13.18
N ASP A 131 -8.85 4.75 -13.65
CA ASP A 131 -7.46 4.94 -13.22
C ASP A 131 -7.38 5.17 -11.71
N THR A 132 -8.29 6.00 -11.19
CA THR A 132 -8.35 6.34 -9.77
C THR A 132 -8.92 5.17 -8.94
N ALA A 133 -9.82 4.36 -9.50
CA ALA A 133 -10.35 3.16 -8.83
C ALA A 133 -9.26 2.12 -8.51
N GLY A 134 -8.16 2.10 -9.28
CA GLY A 134 -6.96 1.33 -8.95
C GLY A 134 -6.39 1.64 -7.56
N ALA A 135 -6.54 2.88 -7.08
CA ALA A 135 -6.18 3.26 -5.71
C ALA A 135 -6.97 2.43 -4.68
N ALA A 136 -8.28 2.27 -4.90
CA ALA A 136 -9.17 1.58 -3.99
C ALA A 136 -8.79 0.09 -3.87
N VAL A 137 -8.40 -0.56 -4.97
CA VAL A 137 -7.91 -1.94 -4.98
C VAL A 137 -6.66 -2.08 -4.10
N VAL A 138 -5.68 -1.19 -4.25
CA VAL A 138 -4.44 -1.22 -3.46
C VAL A 138 -4.70 -0.91 -1.99
N LEU A 139 -5.56 0.08 -1.69
CA LEU A 139 -5.96 0.42 -0.33
C LEU A 139 -6.70 -0.75 0.35
N LEU A 140 -7.60 -1.41 -0.37
CA LEU A 140 -8.32 -2.58 0.12
C LEU A 140 -7.34 -3.74 0.39
N GLY A 141 -6.45 -4.03 -0.56
CA GLY A 141 -5.39 -5.04 -0.38
C GLY A 141 -4.50 -4.74 0.84
N HIS A 142 -4.17 -3.47 1.07
CA HIS A 142 -3.44 -3.04 2.26
C HIS A 142 -4.21 -3.36 3.55
N VAL A 143 -5.50 -3.00 3.63
CA VAL A 143 -6.35 -3.28 4.80
C VAL A 143 -6.48 -4.78 5.04
N VAL A 144 -6.75 -5.55 3.98
CA VAL A 144 -6.91 -7.01 4.04
C VAL A 144 -5.62 -7.69 4.50
N LEU A 145 -4.47 -7.35 3.90
CA LEU A 145 -3.18 -7.91 4.30
C LEU A 145 -2.85 -7.59 5.77
N ARG A 146 -3.19 -6.39 6.25
CA ARG A 146 -3.01 -6.04 7.66
C ARG A 146 -3.91 -6.85 8.58
N ARG A 147 -5.15 -7.17 8.19
CA ARG A 147 -6.03 -8.04 8.98
C ARG A 147 -5.45 -9.45 9.10
N PHE A 148 -4.93 -10.00 8.01
CA PHE A 148 -4.32 -11.34 8.01
C PHE A 148 -3.00 -11.41 8.78
N VAL A 149 -2.12 -10.42 8.63
CA VAL A 149 -0.81 -10.39 9.32
C VAL A 149 -0.95 -9.91 10.78
N GLY A 150 -1.88 -9.01 11.06
CA GLY A 150 -2.18 -8.50 12.39
C GLY A 150 -2.88 -9.55 13.27
N GLY A 151 -3.85 -10.29 12.71
CA GLY A 151 -4.50 -11.39 13.42
C GLY A 151 -3.50 -12.44 13.92
N THR A 152 -2.55 -12.86 13.06
CA THR A 152 -1.51 -13.81 13.47
C THR A 152 -0.55 -13.31 14.56
N ALA A 153 -0.41 -11.99 14.73
CA ALA A 153 0.45 -11.41 15.77
C ALA A 153 -0.31 -11.26 17.10
N ASP A 154 -1.59 -10.89 17.06
CA ASP A 154 -2.45 -10.78 18.24
C ASP A 154 -2.79 -12.19 18.80
N ASP A 155 -3.04 -13.17 17.92
CA ASP A 155 -3.27 -14.57 18.30
C ASP A 155 -2.04 -15.22 18.96
N ALA A 156 -0.82 -14.75 18.63
CA ALA A 156 0.42 -15.23 19.22
C ALA A 156 0.72 -14.60 20.60
N VAL A 157 0.11 -13.46 20.92
CA VAL A 157 0.23 -12.79 22.23
C VAL A 157 -0.75 -13.38 23.25
N ASP A 158 -1.93 -13.83 22.81
CA ASP A 158 -2.88 -14.56 23.66
C ASP A 158 -2.47 -16.02 23.93
N ALA A 159 -1.55 -16.57 23.14
CA ALA A 159 -0.88 -17.84 23.40
C ALA A 159 0.31 -17.70 24.38
N GLY A 160 0.18 -16.87 25.41
CA GLY A 160 1.18 -16.70 26.46
C GLY A 160 1.60 -18.04 27.10
N PRO A 161 2.85 -18.16 27.59
CA PRO A 161 3.33 -19.42 28.16
C PRO A 161 2.42 -19.84 29.31
N ALA A 162 2.00 -21.11 29.30
CA ALA A 162 1.25 -21.72 30.39
C ALA A 162 1.88 -21.30 31.71
N THR A 163 1.11 -20.57 32.52
CA THR A 163 1.54 -20.05 33.81
C THR A 163 2.03 -21.21 34.67
N GLU A 164 3.35 -21.26 34.85
CA GLU A 164 3.98 -22.08 35.87
C GLU A 164 3.44 -21.59 37.21
N SER A 165 2.67 -22.44 37.89
CA SER A 165 2.03 -22.14 39.16
C SER A 165 3.10 -21.94 40.23
N THR A 166 3.44 -20.69 40.52
CA THR A 166 4.31 -20.32 41.66
C THR A 166 3.63 -20.73 42.97
N PRO A 167 4.29 -21.47 43.89
CA PRO A 167 3.72 -21.81 45.18
C PRO A 167 3.55 -20.55 46.04
N SER A 168 2.40 -20.47 46.72
CA SER A 168 2.04 -19.41 47.66
C SER A 168 3.08 -19.28 48.79
N PRO A 169 3.58 -18.08 49.11
CA PRO A 169 4.49 -17.89 50.23
C PRO A 169 3.74 -18.01 51.56
N ALA A 170 4.33 -18.74 52.51
CA ALA A 170 3.80 -18.94 53.85
C ALA A 170 3.72 -17.61 54.64
N PRO A 171 2.75 -17.46 55.56
CA PRO A 171 2.57 -16.24 56.34
C PRO A 171 3.69 -16.03 57.37
N GLU A 172 4.22 -14.81 57.44
CA GLU A 172 5.17 -14.34 58.45
C GLU A 172 4.57 -14.34 59.87
N PRO A 173 5.35 -14.71 60.91
CA PRO A 173 4.91 -14.59 62.30
C PRO A 173 5.04 -13.15 62.82
N ALA A 174 4.01 -12.70 63.53
CA ALA A 174 3.89 -11.40 64.16
C ALA A 174 4.98 -11.14 65.21
N SER A 175 5.49 -9.90 65.25
CA SER A 175 6.46 -9.42 66.22
C SER A 175 5.81 -9.17 67.59
N ASP A 176 6.33 -9.83 68.62
CA ASP A 176 5.96 -9.58 70.01
C ASP A 176 6.92 -8.56 70.63
N GLY A 177 6.36 -7.47 71.12
CA GLY A 177 7.08 -6.38 71.77
C GLY A 177 7.57 -6.77 73.16
N GLY A 178 8.88 -6.73 73.37
CA GLY A 178 9.52 -6.87 74.68
C GLY A 178 10.32 -5.62 75.04
N VAL A 179 9.77 -4.76 75.91
CA VAL A 179 10.49 -3.65 76.55
C VAL A 179 11.18 -4.19 77.80
N SER A 180 12.52 -4.27 77.77
CA SER A 180 13.34 -4.58 78.95
C SER A 180 14.06 -3.32 79.46
N ARG A 181 13.69 -2.89 80.67
CA ARG A 181 14.44 -1.98 81.55
C ARG A 181 15.78 -2.61 81.93
N SER A 182 16.87 -1.84 81.94
CA SER A 182 17.98 -2.09 82.88
C SER A 182 18.68 -0.81 83.32
N SER A 183 18.70 -0.64 84.63
CA SER A 183 19.46 0.34 85.41
C SER A 183 20.96 0.22 85.20
N ARG A 184 21.69 1.34 85.27
CA ARG A 184 23.09 1.33 85.72
C ARG A 184 23.40 2.59 86.52
N GLU A 185 23.51 2.38 87.83
CA GLU A 185 24.27 3.21 88.75
C GLU A 185 25.76 2.89 88.58
N ARG A 186 26.58 3.92 88.40
CA ARG A 186 27.75 4.32 89.22
C ARG A 186 28.55 5.38 88.50
#